data_AF-A0A8T4Q0M6-F1
#
_entry.id   AF-A0A8T4Q0M6-F1
#
_cell.length_a   1.000
_cell.length_b   1.000
_cell.length_c   1.000
_cell.angle_alpha   90.00
_cell.angle_beta   90.00
_cell.angle_gamma   90.00
#
_symmetry.space_group_name_H-M   'P 1'
#
loop_
_entity.id
_entity.type
_entity.pdbx_description
1 polymer ?
#
loop_
_entity_poly.entity_id
_entity_poly.type
_entity_poly.pdbx_seq_one_letter_code
_entity_poly.pdbx_strand_id
1 'polypeptide(L)'
;MKLKKVMLSIGVGVLAALFIGFLIEAIYSEPKYEDYCFDQYSIPQMIPNKLGESCNFSYDQQMRTDCAISKGMITQEYDSDGCVSKEKCDYCQRDYMDADEKYNRNLFYITAPIGLLLILLGLYLPLSIDAIAGGMLLGGILTMIQITMRVFGNIGKWPRVILLGLELVLVIWIGIKKVHETGSKKK
;
A
#
# COMPACT_ATOMS: atom_id res chain seq x y z
N MET A 1 1.48 30.33 21.52
CA MET A 1 0.07 30.12 21.10
C MET A 1 -0.79 29.77 22.30
N LYS A 2 -2.08 30.14 22.33
CA LYS A 2 -3.02 29.72 23.38
C LYS A 2 -3.27 28.21 23.28
N LEU A 3 -3.25 27.46 24.39
CA LEU A 3 -3.43 25.99 24.44
C LEU A 3 -4.61 25.48 23.60
N LYS A 4 -5.75 26.17 23.64
CA LYS A 4 -6.95 25.85 22.86
C LYS A 4 -6.71 25.83 21.34
N LYS A 5 -5.86 26.73 20.81
CA LYS A 5 -5.53 26.77 19.38
C LYS A 5 -4.66 25.59 18.97
N VAL A 6 -3.75 25.16 19.85
CA VAL A 6 -2.87 24.00 19.60
C VAL A 6 -3.69 22.71 19.58
N MET A 7 -4.58 22.51 20.56
CA MET A 7 -5.47 21.35 20.60
C MET A 7 -6.37 21.28 19.35
N LEU A 8 -6.91 22.42 18.91
CA LEU A 8 -7.70 22.49 17.69
C LEU A 8 -6.88 22.11 16.44
N SER A 9 -5.64 22.61 16.34
CA SER A 9 -4.72 22.27 15.25
C SER A 9 -4.42 20.78 15.19
N ILE A 10 -4.18 20.14 16.34
CA ILE A 10 -3.93 18.70 16.41
C ILE A 10 -5.17 17.93 15.95
N GLY A 11 -6.35 18.30 16.47
CA GLY A 11 -7.62 17.66 16.09
C GLY A 11 -7.88 17.75 14.59
N VAL A 12 -7.73 18.94 13.99
CA VAL A 12 -7.88 19.14 12.54
C VAL A 12 -6.87 18.31 11.76
N GLY A 13 -5.60 18.28 12.16
CA GLY A 13 -4.57 17.53 11.45
C GLY A 13 -4.80 16.02 11.47
N VAL A 14 -5.13 15.45 12.64
CA VAL A 14 -5.42 14.02 12.76
C VAL A 14 -6.67 13.64 11.97
N LEU A 15 -7.75 14.42 12.10
CA LEU A 15 -8.99 14.15 11.36
C LEU A 15 -8.79 14.28 9.85
N ALA A 16 -8.00 15.26 9.39
CA ALA A 16 -7.69 15.41 7.98
C ALA A 16 -6.92 14.18 7.45
N ALA A 17 -5.90 13.71 8.16
CA ALA A 17 -5.14 12.54 7.75
C ALA A 17 -5.99 11.27 7.70
N LEU A 18 -6.81 11.03 8.74
CA LEU A 18 -7.74 9.90 8.78
C LEU A 18 -8.77 9.98 7.65
N PHE A 19 -9.34 11.17 7.41
CA PHE A 19 -10.30 11.39 6.34
C PHE A 19 -9.69 11.07 4.97
N ILE A 20 -8.47 11.55 4.68
CA ILE A 20 -7.79 11.20 3.43
C ILE A 20 -7.53 9.69 3.34
N GLY A 21 -7.09 9.05 4.43
CA GLY A 21 -6.90 7.60 4.46
C GLY A 21 -8.16 6.82 4.09
N PHE A 22 -9.27 7.10 4.76
CA PHE A 22 -10.55 6.43 4.49
C PHE A 22 -11.14 6.80 3.12
N LEU A 23 -10.97 8.04 2.67
CA LEU A 23 -11.41 8.47 1.34
C LEU A 23 -10.70 7.66 0.25
N ILE A 24 -9.39 7.45 0.40
CA ILE A 24 -8.60 6.69 -0.55
C ILE A 24 -9.00 5.22 -0.56
N GLU A 25 -9.23 4.61 0.61
CA GLU A 25 -9.75 3.24 0.70
C GLU A 25 -11.13 3.09 0.07
N ALA A 26 -11.98 4.12 0.16
CA ALA A 26 -13.33 4.10 -0.42
C ALA A 26 -13.31 4.18 -1.96
N ILE A 27 -12.33 4.86 -2.56
CA ILE A 27 -12.26 5.05 -4.01
C ILE A 27 -11.28 4.09 -4.72
N TYR A 28 -10.32 3.52 -3.99
CA TYR A 28 -9.26 2.67 -4.54
C TYR A 28 -9.14 1.40 -3.71
N SER A 29 -9.79 0.32 -4.19
CA SER A 29 -9.88 -0.94 -3.48
C SER A 29 -8.57 -1.72 -3.52
N GLU A 30 -8.14 -2.20 -2.35
CA GLU A 30 -6.98 -3.08 -2.20
C GLU A 30 -7.27 -4.46 -2.78
N PRO A 31 -6.33 -5.06 -3.55
CA PRO A 31 -6.48 -6.43 -4.02
C PRO A 31 -6.53 -7.37 -2.82
N LYS A 32 -7.52 -8.25 -2.76
CA LYS A 32 -7.62 -9.24 -1.70
C LYS A 32 -7.03 -10.56 -2.15
N TYR A 33 -6.38 -11.28 -1.24
CA TYR A 33 -5.76 -12.58 -1.55
C TYR A 33 -6.79 -13.57 -2.09
N GLU A 34 -7.99 -13.54 -1.52
CA GLU A 34 -9.11 -14.40 -1.89
C GLU A 34 -9.59 -14.17 -3.32
N ASP A 35 -9.37 -12.98 -3.89
CA ASP A 35 -9.72 -12.67 -5.28
C ASP A 35 -8.79 -13.35 -6.30
N TYR A 36 -7.65 -13.87 -5.85
CA TYR A 36 -6.67 -14.56 -6.68
C TYR A 36 -6.61 -16.05 -6.33
N CYS A 37 -6.60 -16.37 -5.03
CA CYS A 37 -6.41 -17.72 -4.51
C CYS A 37 -7.70 -18.24 -3.86
N PHE A 38 -8.68 -18.65 -4.68
CA PHE A 38 -10.00 -19.10 -4.21
C PHE A 38 -10.00 -20.50 -3.57
N ASP A 39 -9.05 -21.38 -3.91
CA ASP A 39 -9.18 -22.83 -3.66
C ASP A 39 -8.20 -23.42 -2.62
N GLN A 40 -7.33 -22.63 -2.00
CA GLN A 40 -6.29 -23.18 -1.12
C GLN A 40 -6.74 -23.52 0.31
N TYR A 41 -8.00 -23.25 0.67
CA TYR A 41 -8.51 -23.49 2.02
C TYR A 41 -9.04 -24.92 2.27
N SER A 42 -9.09 -25.79 1.26
CA SER A 42 -9.54 -27.16 1.50
C SER A 42 -9.02 -28.14 0.45
N ILE A 43 -7.73 -28.43 0.51
CA ILE A 43 -7.31 -29.83 0.30
C ILE A 43 -7.24 -30.43 1.70
N PRO A 44 -8.32 -31.03 2.25
CA PRO A 44 -8.10 -32.00 3.31
C PRO A 44 -7.08 -32.98 2.75
N GLN A 45 -5.95 -33.17 3.44
CA GLN A 45 -5.09 -34.29 3.13
C GLN A 45 -5.97 -35.53 3.28
N MET A 46 -6.54 -36.01 2.18
CA MET A 46 -7.29 -37.25 2.21
C MET A 46 -6.25 -38.31 2.49
N ILE A 47 -6.26 -38.81 3.72
CA ILE A 47 -5.59 -40.04 4.06
C ILE A 47 -6.13 -41.06 3.04
N PRO A 48 -5.28 -41.72 2.23
CA PRO A 48 -5.75 -42.63 1.21
C PRO A 48 -6.70 -43.63 1.85
N ASN A 49 -7.93 -43.73 1.30
CA ASN A 49 -9.02 -44.52 1.89
C ASN A 49 -8.69 -46.02 1.96
N LYS A 50 -7.61 -46.47 1.31
CA LYS A 50 -7.13 -47.85 1.33
C LYS A 50 -5.69 -47.90 1.77
N LEU A 51 -5.49 -48.35 3.01
CA LEU A 51 -4.21 -48.71 3.59
C LEU A 51 -3.61 -49.89 2.77
N GLY A 52 -2.88 -49.62 1.69
CA GLY A 52 -2.14 -50.64 0.93
C GLY A 52 -2.13 -50.54 -0.60
N GLU A 53 -2.86 -49.62 -1.24
CA GLU A 53 -2.73 -49.39 -2.68
C GLU A 53 -1.60 -48.41 -2.99
N SER A 54 -0.65 -48.82 -3.85
CA SER A 54 0.42 -47.95 -4.33
C SER A 54 -0.13 -47.00 -5.41
N CYS A 55 -0.29 -45.72 -5.10
CA CYS A 55 -0.56 -44.70 -6.12
C CYS A 55 0.64 -44.65 -7.09
N ASN A 56 0.44 -45.00 -8.37
CA ASN A 56 1.48 -44.92 -9.38
C ASN A 56 1.31 -43.64 -10.22
N PHE A 57 1.77 -42.51 -9.68
CA PHE A 57 1.76 -41.22 -10.37
C PHE A 57 3.18 -40.81 -10.79
N SER A 58 3.35 -40.44 -12.06
CA SER A 58 4.63 -39.97 -12.60
C SER A 58 4.67 -38.45 -12.59
N TYR A 59 5.60 -37.88 -11.82
CA TYR A 59 5.78 -36.44 -11.72
C TYR A 59 6.51 -35.88 -12.94
N ASP A 60 5.96 -34.83 -13.55
CA ASP A 60 6.64 -34.08 -14.60
C ASP A 60 7.63 -33.08 -13.97
N GLN A 61 8.90 -33.47 -13.91
CA GLN A 61 9.95 -32.63 -13.33
C GLN A 61 10.22 -31.36 -14.13
N GLN A 62 9.98 -31.37 -15.44
CA GLN A 62 10.16 -30.19 -16.26
C GLN A 62 9.06 -29.16 -15.96
N MET A 63 7.80 -29.59 -15.93
CA MET A 63 6.69 -28.72 -15.54
C MET A 63 6.90 -28.10 -14.16
N ARG A 64 7.38 -28.89 -13.19
CA ARG A 64 7.64 -28.41 -11.82
C ARG A 64 8.75 -27.36 -11.77
N THR A 65 9.80 -27.56 -12.55
CA THR A 65 10.91 -26.61 -12.66
C THR A 65 10.44 -25.31 -13.32
N ASP A 66 9.72 -25.41 -14.43
CA ASP A 66 9.20 -24.25 -15.17
C ASP A 66 8.20 -23.45 -14.31
N CYS A 67 7.37 -24.14 -13.53
CA CYS A 67 6.46 -23.52 -12.57
C CYS A 67 7.20 -22.72 -11.50
N ALA A 68 8.23 -23.32 -10.88
CA ALA A 68 9.02 -22.66 -9.84
C ALA A 68 9.79 -21.44 -10.37
N ILE A 69 10.37 -21.54 -11.58
CA ILE A 69 11.04 -20.41 -12.25
C ILE A 69 10.04 -19.28 -12.50
N SER A 70 8.81 -19.63 -12.88
CA SER A 70 7.73 -18.69 -13.14
C SER A 70 7.02 -18.19 -11.88
N LYS A 71 7.56 -18.48 -10.68
CA LYS A 71 7.00 -18.17 -9.35
C LYS A 71 5.58 -18.72 -9.13
N GLY A 72 5.22 -19.79 -9.82
CA GLY A 72 4.01 -20.55 -9.55
C GLY A 72 4.22 -21.55 -8.42
N MET A 73 3.11 -22.07 -7.90
CA MET A 73 3.07 -23.16 -6.94
C MET A 73 2.42 -24.38 -7.58
N ILE A 74 2.92 -25.57 -7.25
CA ILE A 74 2.32 -26.82 -7.74
C ILE A 74 1.08 -27.13 -6.92
N THR A 75 -0.05 -27.28 -7.60
CA THR A 75 -1.30 -27.78 -7.02
C THR A 75 -1.57 -29.18 -7.56
N GLN A 76 -2.14 -30.01 -6.70
CA GLN A 76 -2.42 -31.42 -6.99
C GLN A 76 -3.92 -31.66 -6.94
N GLU A 77 -4.44 -32.30 -7.98
CA GLU A 77 -5.80 -32.82 -8.01
C GLU A 77 -5.74 -34.31 -7.63
N TYR A 78 -6.68 -34.74 -6.81
CA TYR A 78 -6.77 -36.12 -6.32
C TYR A 78 -7.99 -36.81 -6.92
N ASP A 79 -7.87 -38.11 -7.22
CA ASP A 79 -9.00 -38.93 -7.62
C ASP A 79 -9.87 -39.38 -6.42
N SER A 80 -10.90 -40.19 -6.69
CA SER A 80 -11.80 -40.73 -5.67
C SER A 80 -11.12 -41.65 -4.65
N ASP A 81 -9.94 -42.20 -4.98
CA ASP A 81 -9.16 -43.08 -4.10
C ASP A 81 -8.13 -42.28 -3.27
N GLY A 82 -8.01 -40.96 -3.51
CA GLY A 82 -7.06 -40.07 -2.82
C GLY A 82 -5.65 -40.11 -3.42
N CYS A 83 -5.47 -40.67 -4.61
CA CYS A 83 -4.22 -40.64 -5.35
C CYS A 83 -4.12 -39.36 -6.18
N VAL A 84 -2.89 -38.84 -6.33
CA VAL A 84 -2.64 -37.71 -7.24
C VAL A 84 -2.97 -38.14 -8.68
N SER A 85 -3.89 -37.44 -9.32
CA SER A 85 -4.33 -37.72 -10.69
C SER A 85 -3.74 -36.72 -11.69
N LYS A 86 -3.47 -35.49 -11.24
CA LYS A 86 -2.95 -34.41 -12.08
C LYS A 86 -2.21 -33.37 -11.26
N GLU A 87 -1.15 -32.82 -11.83
CA GLU A 87 -0.51 -31.60 -11.31
C GLU A 87 -0.81 -30.41 -12.21
N LYS A 88 -0.97 -29.24 -11.59
CA LYS A 88 -1.11 -27.98 -12.28
C LYS A 88 -0.19 -26.94 -11.64
N CYS A 89 0.34 -26.05 -12.45
CA CYS A 89 1.00 -24.86 -11.95
C CYS A 89 -0.05 -23.76 -11.69
N ASP A 90 -0.15 -23.33 -10.43
CA ASP A 90 -1.00 -22.24 -9.99
C ASP A 90 -0.17 -20.97 -9.82
N TYR A 91 -0.66 -19.86 -10.37
CA TYR A 91 0.00 -18.56 -10.33
C TYR A 91 -0.68 -17.57 -9.38
N CYS A 92 -1.67 -18.02 -8.60
CA CYS A 92 -2.48 -17.13 -7.79
C CYS A 92 -1.67 -16.21 -6.86
N GLN A 93 -0.63 -16.75 -6.19
CA GLN A 93 0.23 -15.95 -5.31
C GLN A 93 1.04 -14.92 -6.08
N ARG A 94 1.62 -15.30 -7.23
CA ARG A 94 2.36 -14.36 -8.07
C ARG A 94 1.45 -13.25 -8.57
N ASP A 95 0.28 -13.61 -9.08
CA ASP A 95 -0.66 -12.66 -9.67
C ASP A 95 -1.22 -11.71 -8.59
N TYR A 96 -1.46 -12.20 -7.37
CA TYR A 96 -1.75 -11.38 -6.19
C TYR A 96 -0.60 -10.43 -5.85
N MET A 97 0.63 -10.92 -5.74
CA MET A 97 1.80 -10.09 -5.42
C MET A 97 2.02 -9.00 -6.48
N ASP A 98 1.85 -9.34 -7.77
CA ASP A 98 1.97 -8.39 -8.88
C ASP A 98 0.86 -7.32 -8.83
N ALA A 99 -0.37 -7.72 -8.49
CA ALA A 99 -1.49 -6.80 -8.32
C ALA A 99 -1.31 -5.88 -7.12
N ASP A 100 -0.86 -6.42 -5.98
CA ASP A 100 -0.58 -5.67 -4.77
C ASP A 100 0.59 -4.69 -4.94
N GLU A 101 1.66 -5.07 -5.64
CA GLU A 101 2.76 -4.15 -5.97
C GLU A 101 2.27 -2.99 -6.87
N LYS A 102 1.43 -3.28 -7.88
CA LYS A 102 0.82 -2.26 -8.74
C LYS A 102 -0.10 -1.34 -7.94
N TYR A 103 -0.92 -1.91 -7.06
CA TYR A 103 -1.82 -1.18 -6.19
C TYR A 103 -1.04 -0.20 -5.30
N ASN A 104 -0.06 -0.70 -4.54
CA ASN A 104 0.74 0.10 -3.62
C ASN A 104 1.50 1.22 -4.35
N ARG A 105 2.04 0.92 -5.54
CA ARG A 105 2.72 1.93 -6.36
C ARG A 105 1.80 3.06 -6.79
N ASN A 106 0.62 2.75 -7.30
CA ASN A 106 -0.36 3.76 -7.71
C ASN A 106 -0.88 4.54 -6.51
N LEU A 107 -1.15 3.86 -5.40
CA LEU A 107 -1.60 4.45 -4.15
C LEU A 107 -0.63 5.54 -3.69
N PHE A 108 0.68 5.26 -3.70
CA PHE A 108 1.73 6.23 -3.37
C PHE A 108 1.70 7.45 -4.29
N TYR A 109 1.62 7.25 -5.62
CA TYR A 109 1.57 8.37 -6.57
C TYR A 109 0.29 9.21 -6.49
N ILE A 110 -0.80 8.67 -5.95
CA ILE A 110 -2.05 9.43 -5.74
C ILE A 110 -2.02 10.19 -4.41
N THR A 111 -1.61 9.53 -3.32
CA THR A 111 -1.66 10.11 -1.98
C THR A 111 -0.54 11.09 -1.68
N ALA A 112 0.66 10.89 -2.24
CA ALA A 112 1.78 11.78 -1.97
C ALA A 112 1.52 13.23 -2.46
N PRO A 113 1.01 13.46 -3.69
CA PRO A 113 0.55 14.78 -4.11
C PRO A 113 -0.56 15.36 -3.23
N ILE A 114 -1.49 14.55 -2.71
CA ILE A 114 -2.55 15.02 -1.82
C ILE A 114 -1.96 15.50 -0.48
N GLY A 115 -1.03 14.75 0.10
CA GLY A 115 -0.29 15.15 1.30
C GLY A 115 0.48 16.45 1.09
N LEU A 116 1.16 16.58 -0.06
CA LEU A 116 1.85 17.81 -0.45
C LEU A 116 0.86 18.98 -0.60
N LEU A 117 -0.27 18.78 -1.29
CA LEU A 117 -1.30 19.81 -1.45
C LEU A 117 -1.85 20.29 -0.11
N LEU A 118 -2.07 19.40 0.86
CA LEU A 118 -2.48 19.79 2.22
C LEU A 118 -1.42 20.67 2.91
N ILE A 119 -0.14 20.34 2.74
CA ILE A 119 0.96 21.17 3.27
C ILE A 119 0.93 22.55 2.60
N LEU A 120 0.79 22.61 1.27
CA LEU A 120 0.72 23.89 0.55
C LEU A 120 -0.50 24.72 0.98
N LEU A 121 -1.67 24.11 1.10
CA LEU A 121 -2.87 24.79 1.60
C LEU A 121 -2.63 25.34 3.01
N GLY A 122 -2.01 24.57 3.90
CA GLY A 122 -1.61 25.02 5.23
C GLY A 122 -0.65 26.22 5.21
N LEU A 123 0.30 26.27 4.26
CA LEU A 123 1.26 27.39 4.11
C LEU A 123 0.64 28.66 3.50
N TYR A 124 -0.35 28.51 2.63
CA TYR A 124 -0.96 29.63 1.90
C TYR A 124 -2.24 30.17 2.56
N LEU A 125 -2.87 29.41 3.46
CA LEU A 125 -3.99 29.91 4.25
C LEU A 125 -3.61 31.15 5.07
N PRO A 126 -4.53 32.12 5.24
CA PRO A 126 -4.26 33.34 5.98
C PRO A 126 -4.01 33.02 7.46
N LEU A 127 -2.96 33.64 8.02
CA LEU A 127 -2.57 33.54 9.44
C LEU A 127 -3.69 33.95 10.41
N SER A 128 -4.77 34.58 9.94
CA SER A 128 -5.96 34.85 10.75
C SER A 128 -6.60 33.58 11.30
N ILE A 129 -6.36 32.42 10.68
CA ILE A 129 -6.87 31.11 11.10
C ILE A 129 -5.73 30.15 11.50
N ASP A 130 -4.81 30.64 12.35
CA ASP A 130 -3.61 29.92 12.83
C ASP A 130 -3.83 28.42 13.10
N ALA A 131 -4.95 28.07 13.75
CA ALA A 131 -5.23 26.70 14.16
C ALA A 131 -5.59 25.78 12.98
N ILE A 132 -6.30 26.28 11.97
CA ILE A 132 -6.66 25.50 10.78
C ILE A 132 -5.45 25.36 9.86
N ALA A 133 -4.68 26.44 9.67
CA ALA A 133 -3.44 26.41 8.90
C ALA A 133 -2.44 25.41 9.50
N GLY A 134 -2.20 25.47 10.82
CA GLY A 134 -1.38 24.50 11.54
C GLY A 134 -1.92 23.06 11.44
N GLY A 135 -3.24 22.91 11.49
CA GLY A 135 -3.90 21.61 11.33
C GLY A 135 -3.71 21.01 9.94
N MET A 136 -3.84 21.80 8.87
CA MET A 136 -3.60 21.35 7.50
C MET A 136 -2.15 20.93 7.26
N LEU A 137 -1.18 21.70 7.80
CA LEU A 137 0.23 21.32 7.76
C LEU A 137 0.47 19.97 8.44
N LEU A 138 -0.02 19.82 9.67
CA LEU A 138 0.09 18.58 10.42
C LEU A 138 -0.62 17.42 9.70
N GLY A 139 -1.81 17.66 9.15
CA GLY A 139 -2.58 16.66 8.41
C GLY A 139 -1.88 16.18 7.16
N GLY A 140 -1.26 17.08 6.39
CA GLY A 140 -0.44 16.70 5.24
C GLY A 140 0.76 15.85 5.64
N ILE A 141 1.47 16.21 6.72
CA ILE A 141 2.58 15.42 7.25
C ILE A 141 2.12 14.04 7.73
N LEU A 142 1.03 13.98 8.50
CA LEU A 142 0.48 12.71 8.99
C LEU A 142 -0.01 11.81 7.85
N THR A 143 -0.61 12.39 6.81
CA THR A 143 -1.01 11.66 5.59
C THR A 143 0.21 11.02 4.93
N MET A 144 1.33 11.76 4.80
CA MET A 144 2.58 11.24 4.26
C MET A 144 3.19 10.11 5.10
N ILE A 145 3.14 10.23 6.42
CA ILE A 145 3.61 9.18 7.33
C ILE A 145 2.74 7.93 7.18
N GLN A 146 1.42 8.09 7.17
CA GLN A 146 0.46 6.99 7.05
C GLN A 146 0.66 6.20 5.74
N ILE A 147 0.78 6.89 4.60
CA ILE A 147 1.04 6.20 3.33
C ILE A 147 2.40 5.51 3.35
N THR A 148 3.43 6.16 3.89
CA THR A 148 4.78 5.57 3.95
C THR A 148 4.77 4.26 4.73
N MET A 149 4.07 4.20 5.87
CA MET A 149 3.95 2.98 6.68
C MET A 149 3.24 1.86 5.92
N ARG A 150 2.13 2.15 5.23
CA ARG A 150 1.37 1.14 4.46
C ARG A 150 2.18 0.60 3.30
N VAL A 151 2.88 1.49 2.61
CA VAL A 151 3.54 1.19 1.35
C VAL A 151 4.94 0.62 1.54
N PHE A 152 5.56 0.71 2.74
CA PHE A 152 6.98 0.41 2.97
C PHE A 152 7.42 -1.03 2.64
N GLY A 153 6.50 -1.99 2.60
CA GLY A 153 6.81 -3.38 2.22
C GLY A 153 6.99 -3.58 0.71
N ASN A 154 6.10 -3.02 -0.11
CA ASN A 154 5.79 -3.60 -1.44
C ASN A 154 6.08 -2.70 -2.66
N ILE A 155 6.88 -1.64 -2.53
CA ILE A 155 7.37 -0.82 -3.64
C ILE A 155 8.90 -0.93 -3.71
N GLY A 156 9.44 -0.93 -4.94
CA GLY A 156 10.86 -0.77 -5.20
C GLY A 156 11.52 0.40 -4.43
N LYS A 157 12.75 0.19 -3.96
CA LYS A 157 13.46 1.13 -3.08
C LYS A 157 13.63 2.54 -3.68
N TRP A 158 13.84 2.62 -5.00
CA TRP A 158 14.19 3.86 -5.71
C TRP A 158 13.04 4.86 -5.90
N PRO A 159 11.85 4.46 -6.39
CA PRO A 159 10.70 5.36 -6.55
C PRO A 159 10.35 6.16 -5.29
N ARG A 160 10.38 5.51 -4.12
CA ARG A 160 10.08 6.15 -2.83
C ARG A 160 11.04 7.29 -2.52
N VAL A 161 12.34 7.03 -2.68
CA VAL A 161 13.39 8.02 -2.35
C VAL A 161 13.33 9.22 -3.30
N ILE A 162 13.12 8.97 -4.59
CA ILE A 162 13.07 10.03 -5.60
C ILE A 162 11.86 10.94 -5.37
N LEU A 163 10.67 10.37 -5.16
CA LEU A 163 9.46 11.17 -4.96
C LEU A 163 9.52 11.95 -3.64
N LEU A 164 9.86 11.29 -2.53
CA LEU A 164 9.99 11.96 -1.22
C LEU A 164 11.07 13.04 -1.24
N GLY A 165 12.19 12.79 -1.93
CA GLY A 165 13.24 13.78 -2.11
C GLY A 165 12.76 15.01 -2.88
N LEU A 166 12.01 14.80 -3.96
CA LEU A 166 11.43 15.87 -4.77
C LEU A 166 10.41 16.69 -3.97
N GLU A 167 9.52 16.03 -3.23
CA GLU A 167 8.53 16.69 -2.37
C GLU A 167 9.20 17.50 -1.26
N LEU A 168 10.24 16.94 -0.62
CA LEU A 168 11.01 17.63 0.40
C LEU A 168 11.67 18.90 -0.14
N VAL A 169 12.32 18.82 -1.30
CA VAL A 169 12.93 19.98 -1.97
C VAL A 169 11.87 21.04 -2.28
N LEU A 170 10.70 20.62 -2.77
CA LEU A 170 9.59 21.52 -3.12
C LEU A 170 9.04 22.24 -1.88
N VAL A 171 8.79 21.53 -0.78
CA VAL A 171 8.31 22.12 0.48
C VAL A 171 9.35 23.08 1.08
N ILE A 172 10.63 22.72 1.07
CA ILE A 172 11.71 23.60 1.56
C ILE A 172 11.77 24.88 0.71
N TRP A 173 11.76 24.74 -0.62
CA TRP A 173 11.84 25.88 -1.53
C TRP A 173 10.65 26.85 -1.34
N ILE A 174 9.43 26.33 -1.24
CA ILE A 174 8.23 27.14 -1.00
C ILE A 174 8.25 27.76 0.39
N GLY A 175 8.68 27.00 1.41
CA GLY A 175 8.83 27.50 2.77
C GLY A 175 9.76 28.71 2.84
N ILE A 176 10.95 28.63 2.23
CA ILE A 176 11.91 29.74 2.17
C ILE A 176 11.32 30.94 1.44
N LYS A 177 10.70 30.74 0.27
CA LYS A 177 10.07 31.82 -0.51
C LYS A 177 9.00 32.55 0.30
N LYS A 178 8.12 31.80 0.97
CA LYS A 178 7.04 32.37 1.79
C LYS A 178 7.58 33.17 2.97
N VAL A 179 8.61 32.66 3.66
CA VAL A 179 9.26 33.39 4.76
C VAL A 179 9.86 34.71 4.26
N HIS A 180 10.52 34.70 3.10
CA HIS A 180 11.08 35.91 2.49
C HIS A 180 9.99 36.96 2.17
N GLU A 181 8.88 36.55 1.55
CA GLU A 181 7.74 37.44 1.25
C GLU A 181 7.11 38.04 2.52
N THR A 182 6.99 37.24 3.58
CA THR A 182 6.38 37.67 4.85
C THR A 182 7.31 38.63 5.62
N GLY A 183 8.63 38.45 5.51
CA GLY A 183 9.64 39.36 6.05
C GLY A 183 9.68 40.70 5.33
N SER A 184 9.47 40.73 4.00
CA SER A 184 9.43 41.97 3.21
C SER A 184 8.19 42.82 3.47
N LYS A 185 7.05 42.25 3.86
CA LYS A 185 5.80 42.98 4.17
C LYS A 185 5.77 43.60 5.58
N LYS A 186 6.73 43.25 6.45
CA LYS A 186 6.86 43.78 7.81
C LYS A 186 7.86 44.95 7.95
N LYS A 187 8.60 45.27 6.89
CA LYS A 187 9.38 46.51 6.75
C LYS A 187 8.54 47.55 6.03
#